data_AF-A0AAD2TQX6-F1
#
_entry.id   AF-A0AAD2TQX6-F1
#
_cell.length_a   1.000
_cell.length_b   1.000
_cell.length_c   1.000
_cell.angle_alpha   90.00
_cell.angle_beta   90.00
_cell.angle_gamma   90.00
#
_symmetry.space_group_name_H-M   'P 1'
#
loop_
_entity.id
_entity.type
_entity.pdbx_description
1 polymer ?
#
loop_
_entity_poly.entity_id
_entity_poly.type
_entity_poly.pdbx_seq_one_letter_code
_entity_poly.pdbx_strand_id
1 'polypeptide(L)'
;MAKVQIKFDSITPFGGIFSIMEQFDALLSDVIDSTLGLRSRTYGYQYSEIIRSLMCVFFCGGSCIEDISTHLMPHLSLHPKLKTCSADTILRAIKELTTDNITYSSPDSGKSYDFNTADTMTELLVKSLIATGELCQEQGYDLDFDHQFIETEKYDAKRTYKKFTGYSPGVAVIGDHIVGIENRDGNTNVRF
;
A
#
# COMPACT_ATOMS: atom_id res chain seq x y z
N MET A 1 42.16 17.75 -22.93
CA MET A 1 41.06 17.13 -23.69
C MET A 1 40.29 16.21 -22.76
N ALA A 2 38.99 16.43 -22.58
CA ALA A 2 38.15 15.49 -21.84
C ALA A 2 37.94 14.22 -22.67
N LYS A 3 38.19 13.06 -22.07
CA LYS A 3 38.02 11.76 -22.72
C LYS A 3 36.54 11.38 -22.66
N VAL A 4 35.80 11.61 -23.74
CA VAL A 4 34.39 11.20 -23.84
C VAL A 4 34.37 9.69 -24.04
N GLN A 5 33.86 8.95 -23.05
CA GLN A 5 33.56 7.52 -23.18
C GLN A 5 32.08 7.36 -23.51
N ILE A 6 31.79 6.66 -24.60
CA ILE A 6 30.42 6.25 -24.95
C ILE A 6 30.16 4.93 -24.22
N LYS A 7 29.24 4.96 -23.25
CA LYS A 7 28.70 3.77 -22.61
C LYS A 7 27.49 3.29 -23.40
N PHE A 8 27.44 1.99 -23.70
CA PHE A 8 26.32 1.32 -24.36
C PHE A 8 25.38 0.64 -23.36
N ASP A 9 25.49 0.98 -22.07
CA ASP A 9 24.64 0.43 -21.03
C ASP A 9 23.19 0.81 -21.31
N SER A 10 22.26 -0.13 -21.12
CA SER A 10 20.83 0.10 -21.22
C SER A 10 20.42 1.14 -20.18
N ILE A 11 20.13 2.38 -20.61
CA ILE A 11 19.72 3.45 -19.72
C ILE A 11 18.21 3.35 -19.50
N THR A 12 17.79 3.28 -18.24
CA THR A 12 16.39 3.46 -17.85
C THR A 12 16.08 4.95 -17.73
N PRO A 13 14.91 5.45 -18.20
CA PRO A 13 14.50 6.83 -17.97
C PRO A 13 14.17 7.10 -16.49
N PHE A 14 14.04 6.05 -15.67
CA PHE A 14 13.71 6.14 -14.25
C PHE A 14 14.99 6.09 -13.41
N GLY A 15 15.54 7.26 -13.11
CA GLY A 15 16.78 7.41 -12.38
C GLY A 15 16.72 6.73 -11.00
N GLY A 16 17.70 5.87 -10.71
CA GLY A 16 17.82 5.23 -9.40
C GLY A 16 16.82 4.11 -9.09
N ILE A 17 15.85 3.83 -9.98
CA ILE A 17 14.77 2.86 -9.68
C ILE A 17 15.31 1.49 -9.27
N PHE A 18 16.35 0.99 -9.94
CA PHE A 18 16.93 -0.31 -9.60
C PHE A 18 17.58 -0.30 -8.22
N SER A 19 18.31 0.75 -7.87
CA SER A 19 18.89 0.89 -6.54
C SER A 19 17.81 0.95 -5.46
N ILE A 20 16.70 1.65 -5.71
CA ILE A 20 15.57 1.73 -4.77
C ILE A 20 14.90 0.35 -4.63
N MET A 21 14.69 -0.38 -5.73
CA MET A 21 14.10 -1.71 -5.70
C MET A 21 14.98 -2.77 -5.04
N GLU A 22 16.30 -2.65 -5.15
CA GLU A 22 17.24 -3.50 -4.40
C GLU A 22 17.14 -3.25 -2.89
N GLN A 23 17.01 -1.99 -2.46
CA GLN A 23 16.77 -1.66 -1.05
C GLN A 23 15.40 -2.15 -0.57
N PHE A 24 14.36 -1.99 -1.40
CA PHE A 24 13.04 -2.54 -1.12
C PHE A 24 13.12 -4.05 -0.88
N ASP A 25 13.79 -4.78 -1.77
CA ASP A 25 13.93 -6.23 -1.62
C ASP A 25 14.68 -6.60 -0.35
N ALA A 26 15.76 -5.89 -0.04
CA ALA A 26 16.59 -6.18 1.11
C ALA A 26 15.88 -5.92 2.45
N LEU A 27 14.99 -4.93 2.51
CA LEU A 27 14.35 -4.49 3.75
C LEU A 27 12.92 -5.02 3.93
N LEU A 28 12.15 -5.16 2.85
CA LEU A 28 10.70 -5.34 2.92
C LEU A 28 10.20 -6.66 2.36
N SER A 29 10.89 -7.31 1.41
CA SER A 29 10.34 -8.50 0.75
C SER A 29 10.04 -9.64 1.72
N ASP A 30 10.98 -9.95 2.62
CA ASP A 30 10.78 -10.99 3.64
C ASP A 30 9.70 -10.60 4.67
N VAL A 31 9.60 -9.33 5.02
CA VAL A 31 8.57 -8.82 5.96
C VAL A 31 7.18 -8.96 5.37
N ILE A 32 7.04 -8.63 4.08
CA ILE A 32 5.79 -8.75 3.34
C ILE A 32 5.36 -10.21 3.25
N ASP A 33 6.23 -11.08 2.75
CA ASP A 33 5.86 -12.48 2.50
C ASP A 33 5.68 -13.28 3.79
N SER A 34 6.39 -12.93 4.88
CA SER A 34 6.18 -13.55 6.20
C SER A 34 4.90 -13.07 6.88
N THR A 35 4.45 -11.83 6.63
CA THR A 35 3.24 -11.27 7.26
C THR A 35 1.97 -11.63 6.48
N LEU A 36 2.00 -11.53 5.15
CA LEU A 36 0.86 -11.86 4.27
C LEU A 36 0.80 -13.36 3.92
N GLY A 37 1.88 -14.10 4.19
CA GLY A 37 2.03 -15.50 3.80
C GLY A 37 2.39 -15.67 2.31
N LEU A 38 2.71 -16.91 1.94
CA LEU A 38 3.05 -17.23 0.56
C LEU A 38 1.80 -17.23 -0.33
N ARG A 39 1.84 -16.43 -1.39
CA ARG A 39 0.75 -16.31 -2.36
C ARG A 39 0.75 -17.46 -3.38
N SER A 40 1.92 -17.82 -3.90
CA SER A 40 2.07 -18.93 -4.85
C SER A 40 3.09 -19.96 -4.33
N ARG A 41 2.76 -21.24 -4.44
CA ARG A 41 3.66 -22.33 -4.00
C ARG A 41 4.56 -22.87 -5.11
N THR A 42 4.23 -22.58 -6.37
CA THR A 42 4.90 -23.21 -7.53
C THR A 42 5.32 -22.17 -8.56
N TYR A 43 4.36 -21.64 -9.31
CA TYR A 43 4.58 -20.64 -10.35
C TYR A 43 3.70 -19.43 -10.10
N GLY A 44 4.30 -18.25 -10.15
CA GLY A 44 3.61 -16.99 -9.94
C GLY A 44 4.44 -16.03 -9.12
N TYR A 45 3.80 -14.93 -8.74
CA TYR A 45 4.40 -13.87 -7.95
C TYR A 45 3.98 -13.99 -6.48
N GLN A 46 4.93 -13.77 -5.58
CA GLN A 46 4.66 -13.55 -4.16
C GLN A 46 4.10 -12.13 -3.92
N TYR A 47 3.58 -11.88 -2.72
CA TYR A 47 3.05 -10.55 -2.40
C TYR A 47 4.13 -9.48 -2.43
N SER A 48 5.34 -9.77 -1.96
CA SER A 48 6.49 -8.88 -2.05
C SER A 48 6.76 -8.41 -3.48
N GLU A 49 6.83 -9.35 -4.44
CA GLU A 49 7.07 -9.08 -5.85
C GLU A 49 5.94 -8.23 -6.48
N ILE A 50 4.70 -8.46 -6.05
CA ILE A 50 3.53 -7.72 -6.54
C ILE A 50 3.46 -6.31 -5.96
N ILE A 51 3.66 -6.16 -4.66
CA ILE A 51 3.68 -4.86 -3.99
C ILE A 51 4.84 -4.02 -4.52
N ARG A 52 6.02 -4.62 -4.71
CA ARG A 52 7.17 -3.96 -5.35
C ARG A 52 6.81 -3.47 -6.76
N SER A 53 6.13 -4.29 -7.55
CA SER A 53 5.66 -3.92 -8.89
C SER A 53 4.70 -2.72 -8.83
N LEU A 54 3.78 -2.70 -7.87
CA LEU A 54 2.91 -1.54 -7.61
C LEU A 54 3.71 -0.30 -7.19
N MET A 55 4.72 -0.44 -6.33
CA MET A 55 5.57 0.68 -5.90
C MET A 55 6.39 1.26 -7.05
N CYS A 56 6.83 0.43 -8.01
CA CYS A 56 7.46 0.93 -9.23
C CYS A 56 6.56 1.92 -9.98
N VAL A 57 5.24 1.70 -10.02
CA VAL A 57 4.30 2.64 -10.66
C VAL A 57 4.41 4.01 -10.00
N PHE A 58 4.28 4.06 -8.68
CA PHE A 58 4.32 5.33 -7.93
C PHE A 58 5.70 6.01 -8.00
N PHE A 59 6.80 5.26 -7.83
CA PHE A 59 8.15 5.83 -7.85
C PHE A 59 8.59 6.29 -9.25
N CYS A 60 8.00 5.72 -10.31
CA CYS A 60 8.22 6.19 -11.67
C CYS A 60 7.28 7.33 -12.08
N GLY A 61 6.43 7.83 -11.17
CA GLY A 61 5.48 8.91 -11.42
C GLY A 61 4.22 8.49 -12.20
N GLY A 62 3.93 7.19 -12.26
CA GLY A 62 2.70 6.66 -12.84
C GLY A 62 1.48 7.02 -12.00
N SER A 63 0.35 7.22 -12.67
CA SER A 63 -0.94 7.53 -12.03
C SER A 63 -1.96 6.40 -12.16
N CYS A 64 -1.68 5.42 -13.03
CA CYS A 64 -2.57 4.32 -13.34
C CYS A 64 -1.82 2.99 -13.16
N ILE A 65 -2.46 1.95 -12.64
CA ILE A 65 -1.82 0.64 -12.44
C ILE A 65 -1.41 0.05 -13.80
N GLU A 66 -2.18 0.35 -14.85
CA GLU A 66 -1.92 -0.04 -16.24
C GLU A 66 -0.57 0.47 -16.78
N ASP A 67 -0.05 1.59 -16.24
CA ASP A 67 1.24 2.16 -16.62
C ASP A 67 2.38 1.15 -16.45
N ILE A 68 2.23 0.20 -15.52
CA ILE A 68 3.22 -0.86 -15.33
C ILE A 68 3.42 -1.69 -16.60
N SER A 69 2.33 -2.07 -17.26
CA SER A 69 2.34 -2.95 -18.41
C SER A 69 2.67 -2.20 -19.70
N THR A 70 2.24 -0.93 -19.80
CA THR A 70 2.36 -0.14 -21.04
C THR A 70 3.65 0.65 -21.14
N HIS A 71 4.13 1.21 -20.02
CA HIS A 71 5.21 2.19 -20.02
C HIS A 71 6.44 1.74 -19.21
N LEU A 72 6.25 1.01 -18.10
CA LEU A 72 7.36 0.68 -17.20
C LEU A 72 8.02 -0.66 -17.53
N MET A 73 7.26 -1.68 -17.87
CA MET A 73 7.75 -3.05 -18.04
C MET A 73 8.97 -3.19 -18.97
N PRO A 74 9.03 -2.53 -20.15
CA PRO A 74 10.18 -2.62 -21.04
C PRO A 74 11.47 -2.10 -20.39
N HIS A 75 11.36 -1.09 -19.53
CA HIS A 75 12.49 -0.50 -18.81
C HIS A 75 12.84 -1.28 -17.55
N LEU A 76 11.85 -1.72 -16.77
CA LEU A 76 12.07 -2.49 -15.54
C LEU A 76 12.69 -3.86 -15.82
N SER A 77 12.37 -4.45 -16.97
CA SER A 77 12.94 -5.73 -17.43
C SER A 77 14.43 -5.66 -17.75
N LEU A 78 15.04 -4.48 -17.80
CA LEU A 78 16.49 -4.33 -17.94
C LEU A 78 17.24 -4.81 -16.70
N HIS A 79 16.59 -4.90 -15.54
CA HIS A 79 17.19 -5.44 -14.33
C HIS A 79 16.91 -6.94 -14.19
N PRO A 80 17.94 -7.80 -14.23
CA PRO A 80 17.77 -9.25 -14.40
C PRO A 80 17.04 -9.96 -13.25
N LYS A 81 17.04 -9.37 -12.05
CA LYS A 81 16.38 -9.93 -10.87
C LYS A 81 15.03 -9.27 -10.55
N LEU A 82 14.67 -8.20 -11.25
CA LEU A 82 13.44 -7.44 -10.99
C LEU A 82 12.27 -8.07 -11.73
N LYS A 83 11.66 -9.07 -11.11
CA LYS A 83 10.38 -9.62 -11.58
C LYS A 83 9.27 -8.59 -11.39
N THR A 84 8.74 -8.11 -12.51
CA THR A 84 7.64 -7.14 -12.56
C THR A 84 6.38 -7.84 -13.05
N CYS A 85 5.28 -7.75 -12.31
CA CYS A 85 4.01 -8.36 -12.71
C CYS A 85 3.13 -7.40 -13.53
N SER A 86 2.08 -7.94 -14.16
CA SER A 86 1.13 -7.12 -14.91
C SER A 86 0.14 -6.40 -14.01
N ALA A 87 -0.49 -5.34 -14.55
CA ALA A 87 -1.59 -4.64 -13.92
C ALA A 87 -2.71 -5.58 -13.41
N ASP A 88 -3.11 -6.57 -14.21
CA ASP A 88 -4.13 -7.56 -13.82
C ASP A 88 -3.73 -8.39 -12.60
N THR A 89 -2.44 -8.70 -12.48
CA THR A 89 -1.90 -9.47 -11.34
C THR A 89 -1.95 -8.62 -10.08
N ILE A 90 -1.57 -7.34 -10.17
CA ILE A 90 -1.66 -6.38 -9.07
C ILE A 90 -3.12 -6.24 -8.60
N LEU A 91 -4.04 -5.96 -9.52
CA LEU A 91 -5.46 -5.78 -9.20
C LEU A 91 -6.07 -7.03 -8.57
N ARG A 92 -5.64 -8.22 -8.99
CA ARG A 92 -6.08 -9.48 -8.36
C ARG A 92 -5.54 -9.63 -6.95
N ALA A 93 -4.26 -9.34 -6.72
CA ALA A 93 -3.69 -9.39 -5.38
C ALA A 93 -4.36 -8.40 -4.42
N ILE A 94 -4.68 -7.18 -4.89
CA ILE A 94 -5.42 -6.20 -4.09
C ILE A 94 -6.78 -6.78 -3.66
N LYS A 95 -7.49 -7.47 -4.56
CA LYS A 95 -8.75 -8.17 -4.24
C LYS A 95 -8.54 -9.36 -3.29
N GLU A 96 -7.44 -10.10 -3.41
CA GLU A 96 -7.13 -11.22 -2.51
C GLU A 96 -6.84 -10.74 -1.08
N LEU A 97 -6.33 -9.51 -0.92
CA LEU A 97 -6.02 -8.90 0.36
C LEU A 97 -7.19 -8.14 1.00
N THR A 98 -8.37 -8.11 0.36
CA THR A 98 -9.54 -7.45 0.97
C THR A 98 -10.08 -8.27 2.12
N THR A 99 -10.48 -7.59 3.18
CA THR A 99 -11.15 -8.13 4.36
C THR A 99 -12.63 -7.77 4.34
N ASP A 100 -13.47 -8.63 4.90
CA ASP A 100 -14.89 -8.34 5.08
C ASP A 100 -15.10 -7.23 6.12
N ASN A 101 -16.19 -6.47 5.95
CA ASN A 101 -16.56 -5.44 6.90
C ASN A 101 -17.18 -6.03 8.17
N ILE A 102 -16.96 -5.34 9.28
CA ILE A 102 -17.65 -5.55 10.54
C ILE A 102 -18.78 -4.52 10.63
N THR A 103 -20.02 -4.99 10.67
CA THR A 103 -21.20 -4.11 10.78
C THR A 103 -21.65 -3.97 12.22
N TYR A 104 -21.70 -2.73 12.71
CA TYR A 104 -22.31 -2.40 13.98
C TYR A 104 -23.67 -1.73 13.78
N SER A 105 -24.68 -2.19 14.51
CA SER A 105 -26.02 -1.60 14.49
C SER A 105 -26.27 -0.80 15.77
N SER A 106 -26.68 0.47 15.64
CA SER A 106 -27.10 1.29 16.77
C SER A 106 -28.50 0.84 17.24
N PRO A 107 -28.66 0.39 18.50
CA PRO A 107 -29.96 -0.03 19.02
C PRO A 107 -30.99 1.10 19.01
N ASP A 108 -30.56 2.34 19.28
CA ASP A 108 -31.44 3.48 19.45
C ASP A 108 -31.92 4.08 18.11
N SER A 109 -31.06 4.04 17.07
CA SER A 109 -31.34 4.69 15.78
C SER A 109 -31.65 3.71 14.65
N GLY A 110 -31.41 2.41 14.85
CA GLY A 110 -31.54 1.38 13.81
C GLY A 110 -30.55 1.52 12.65
N LYS A 111 -29.57 2.42 12.75
CA LYS A 111 -28.55 2.64 11.72
C LYS A 111 -27.44 1.61 11.83
N SER A 112 -26.97 1.14 10.68
CA SER A 112 -25.78 0.31 10.57
C SER A 112 -24.58 1.12 10.11
N TYR A 113 -23.41 0.74 10.61
CA TYR A 113 -22.11 1.34 10.34
C TYR A 113 -21.12 0.22 10.04
N ASP A 114 -20.47 0.31 8.89
CA ASP A 114 -19.46 -0.67 8.48
C ASP A 114 -18.06 -0.14 8.79
N PHE A 115 -17.26 -1.01 9.37
CA PHE A 115 -15.87 -0.78 9.76
C PHE A 115 -14.99 -1.89 9.17
N ASN A 116 -13.73 -1.56 8.92
CA ASN A 116 -12.74 -2.51 8.47
C ASN A 116 -11.36 -2.12 9.00
N THR A 117 -10.86 -2.89 9.96
CA THR A 117 -9.57 -2.63 10.63
C THR A 117 -8.36 -3.14 9.85
N ALA A 118 -8.59 -4.04 8.88
CA ALA A 118 -7.57 -4.68 8.05
C ALA A 118 -6.31 -5.08 8.85
N ASP A 119 -6.49 -5.80 9.96
CA ASP A 119 -5.45 -6.03 10.98
C ASP A 119 -4.12 -6.53 10.41
N THR A 120 -4.17 -7.46 9.45
CA THR A 120 -2.98 -8.00 8.78
C THR A 120 -2.19 -6.93 8.01
N MET A 121 -2.89 -5.98 7.38
CA MET A 121 -2.25 -4.86 6.68
C MET A 121 -1.69 -3.83 7.65
N THR A 122 -2.39 -3.59 8.76
CA THR A 122 -1.89 -2.75 9.86
C THR A 122 -0.63 -3.36 10.49
N GLU A 123 -0.61 -4.67 10.71
CA GLU A 123 0.58 -5.40 11.18
C GLU A 123 1.73 -5.28 10.18
N LEU A 124 1.46 -5.45 8.88
CA LEU A 124 2.47 -5.30 7.83
C LEU A 124 3.07 -3.89 7.84
N LEU A 125 2.24 -2.85 8.01
CA LEU A 125 2.68 -1.46 8.04
C LEU A 125 3.67 -1.21 9.18
N VAL A 126 3.31 -1.64 10.40
CA VAL A 126 4.18 -1.49 11.58
C VAL A 126 5.48 -2.29 11.43
N LYS A 127 5.40 -3.55 10.97
CA LYS A 127 6.59 -4.37 10.72
C LYS A 127 7.50 -3.77 9.65
N SER A 128 6.91 -3.15 8.62
CA SER A 128 7.68 -2.47 7.57
C SER A 128 8.46 -1.28 8.13
N LEU A 129 7.82 -0.46 8.98
CA LEU A 129 8.48 0.66 9.65
C LEU A 129 9.62 0.21 10.58
N ILE A 130 9.44 -0.91 11.27
CA ILE A 130 10.52 -1.50 12.09
C ILE A 130 11.67 -1.98 11.20
N ALA A 131 11.37 -2.66 10.09
CA ALA A 131 12.37 -3.19 9.19
C ALA A 131 13.18 -2.10 8.47
N THR A 132 12.58 -0.94 8.20
CA THR A 132 13.28 0.23 7.66
C THR A 132 14.01 1.03 8.73
N GLY A 133 13.85 0.70 10.01
CA GLY A 133 14.49 1.38 11.14
C GLY A 133 13.80 2.69 11.56
N GLU A 134 12.60 2.97 11.05
CA GLU A 134 11.80 4.13 11.44
C GLU A 134 11.19 3.94 12.84
N LEU A 135 10.90 2.69 13.21
CA LEU A 135 10.46 2.30 14.55
C LEU A 135 11.42 1.27 15.17
N CYS A 136 11.56 1.31 16.49
CA CYS A 136 12.35 0.39 17.29
C CYS A 136 11.42 -0.53 18.09
N GLN A 137 11.77 -1.82 18.13
CA GLN A 137 11.08 -2.76 19.01
C GLN A 137 11.32 -2.39 20.48
N GLU A 138 10.32 -2.66 21.32
CA GLU A 138 10.36 -2.45 22.78
C GLU A 138 10.52 -0.97 23.21
N GLN A 139 10.43 -0.03 22.27
CA GLN A 139 10.35 1.39 22.58
C GLN A 139 8.89 1.81 22.81
N GLY A 140 8.68 2.67 23.81
CA GLY A 140 7.40 3.35 24.02
C GLY A 140 7.24 4.52 23.05
N TYR A 141 6.04 4.65 22.49
CA TYR A 141 5.69 5.70 21.55
C TYR A 141 4.39 6.37 21.96
N ASP A 142 4.28 7.66 21.66
CA ASP A 142 3.01 8.38 21.70
C ASP A 142 2.24 8.08 20.41
N LEU A 143 1.01 7.58 20.58
CA LEU A 143 0.12 7.22 19.48
C LEU A 143 -0.98 8.27 19.37
N ASP A 144 -1.01 8.97 18.23
CA ASP A 144 -2.09 9.89 17.90
C ASP A 144 -3.09 9.18 17.00
N PHE A 145 -4.38 9.37 17.27
CA PHE A 145 -5.46 8.78 16.49
C PHE A 145 -6.49 9.83 16.13
N ASP A 146 -6.72 9.99 14.83
CA ASP A 146 -7.68 10.96 14.30
C ASP A 146 -8.47 10.40 13.13
N HIS A 147 -9.63 11.00 12.89
CA HIS A 147 -10.47 10.65 11.75
C HIS A 147 -10.16 11.56 10.57
N GLN A 148 -9.70 10.98 9.47
CA GLN A 148 -9.55 11.69 8.21
C GLN A 148 -10.81 11.49 7.37
N PHE A 149 -11.24 12.53 6.67
CA PHE A 149 -12.33 12.40 5.70
C PHE A 149 -11.80 12.35 4.28
N ILE A 150 -12.36 11.44 3.49
CA ILE A 150 -12.04 11.28 2.09
C ILE A 150 -13.34 11.42 1.30
N GLU A 151 -13.49 12.55 0.61
CA GLU A 151 -14.62 12.78 -0.28
C GLU A 151 -14.49 11.92 -1.53
N THR A 152 -15.56 11.19 -1.88
CA THR A 152 -15.59 10.36 -3.08
C THR A 152 -17.02 9.99 -3.47
N GLU A 153 -17.19 9.63 -4.73
CA GLU A 153 -18.47 9.22 -5.33
C GLU A 153 -18.48 7.72 -5.64
N LYS A 154 -17.74 6.90 -4.86
CA LYS A 154 -17.82 5.45 -4.96
C LYS A 154 -19.22 4.97 -4.62
N TYR A 155 -19.62 3.86 -5.25
CA TYR A 155 -20.95 3.28 -5.13
C TYR A 155 -21.38 3.04 -3.67
N ASP A 156 -20.45 2.62 -2.83
CA ASP A 156 -20.63 2.24 -1.44
C ASP A 156 -20.38 3.39 -0.45
N ALA A 157 -19.92 4.55 -0.92
CA ALA A 157 -19.65 5.70 -0.07
C ALA A 157 -20.95 6.27 0.53
N LYS A 158 -20.89 6.66 1.82
CA LYS A 158 -22.06 7.13 2.58
C LYS A 158 -21.96 8.63 2.88
N ARG A 159 -23.11 9.28 3.11
CA ARG A 159 -23.18 10.72 3.43
C ARG A 159 -22.57 11.00 4.80
N THR A 160 -21.59 11.89 4.86
CA THR A 160 -20.92 12.30 6.10
C THR A 160 -21.69 13.41 6.82
N TYR A 161 -21.43 13.57 8.12
CA TYR A 161 -21.98 14.71 8.88
C TYR A 161 -21.44 16.07 8.38
N LYS A 162 -20.27 16.07 7.74
CA LYS A 162 -19.67 17.24 7.07
C LYS A 162 -20.34 17.57 5.74
N LYS A 163 -21.43 16.89 5.38
CA LYS A 163 -22.28 17.16 4.21
C LYS A 163 -21.59 16.93 2.86
N PHE A 164 -20.75 15.92 2.75
CA PHE A 164 -20.31 15.34 1.47
C PHE A 164 -20.42 13.81 1.50
N THR A 165 -20.31 13.15 0.36
CA THR A 165 -20.31 11.68 0.27
C THR A 165 -18.87 11.19 0.33
N GLY A 166 -18.59 10.15 1.12
CA GLY A 166 -17.23 9.66 1.25
C GLY A 166 -17.04 8.63 2.36
N TYR A 167 -15.78 8.49 2.79
CA TYR A 167 -15.37 7.64 3.91
C TYR A 167 -14.83 8.49 5.06
N SER A 168 -14.81 7.91 6.26
CA SER A 168 -14.27 8.54 7.48
C SER A 168 -13.24 7.65 8.19
N PRO A 169 -12.16 7.22 7.51
CA PRO A 169 -11.18 6.33 8.12
C PRO A 169 -10.56 6.92 9.37
N GLY A 170 -10.38 6.08 10.39
CA GLY A 170 -9.49 6.32 11.51
C GLY A 170 -8.05 6.10 11.07
N VAL A 171 -7.18 7.04 11.38
CA VAL A 171 -5.74 6.98 11.07
C VAL A 171 -4.98 7.07 12.37
N ALA A 172 -4.18 6.05 12.65
CA ALA A 172 -3.27 6.01 13.78
C ALA A 172 -1.87 6.39 13.30
N VAL A 173 -1.22 7.33 14.00
CA VAL A 173 0.13 7.83 13.65
C VAL A 173 1.05 7.84 14.87
N ILE A 174 2.34 7.62 14.62
CA ILE A 174 3.43 7.82 15.57
C ILE A 174 4.40 8.81 14.94
N GLY A 175 4.44 10.04 15.47
CA GLY A 175 5.13 11.15 14.79
C GLY A 175 4.55 11.36 13.38
N ASP A 176 5.40 11.29 12.37
CA ASP A 176 5.01 11.45 10.96
C ASP A 176 4.67 10.11 10.26
N HIS A 177 4.71 8.98 10.98
CA HIS A 177 4.47 7.66 10.40
C HIS A 177 3.04 7.18 10.65
N ILE A 178 2.36 6.76 9.59
CA ILE A 178 1.08 6.05 9.71
C ILE A 178 1.38 4.63 10.21
N VAL A 179 0.72 4.23 11.29
CA VAL A 179 0.91 2.92 11.92
C VAL A 179 -0.36 2.07 11.95
N GLY A 180 -1.49 2.64 11.56
CA GLY A 180 -2.73 1.89 11.39
C GLY A 180 -3.79 2.68 10.65
N ILE A 181 -4.63 1.97 9.92
CA ILE A 181 -5.79 2.54 9.21
C ILE A 181 -6.99 1.66 9.49
N GLU A 182 -8.00 2.25 10.10
CA GLU A 182 -9.33 1.65 10.21
C GLU A 182 -10.24 2.34 9.20
N ASN A 183 -10.65 1.62 8.16
CA ASN A 183 -11.63 2.16 7.24
C ASN A 183 -13.02 2.18 7.88
N ARG A 184 -13.74 3.27 7.68
CA ARG A 184 -15.09 3.46 8.22
C ARG A 184 -15.95 4.15 7.18
N ASP A 185 -17.23 3.80 7.18
CA ASP A 185 -18.20 4.51 6.38
C ASP A 185 -18.23 6.02 6.68
N GLY A 186 -18.67 6.79 5.69
CA GLY A 186 -18.86 8.22 5.86
C GLY A 186 -19.94 8.58 6.91
N ASN A 187 -20.96 7.74 7.09
CA ASN A 187 -22.07 8.00 8.02
C ASN A 187 -21.75 7.62 9.48
N THR A 188 -20.58 7.03 9.74
CA THR A 188 -20.16 6.58 11.07
C THR A 188 -20.05 7.75 12.05
N ASN A 189 -20.56 7.55 13.27
CA ASN A 189 -20.48 8.57 14.31
C ASN A 189 -19.02 8.79 14.73
N VAL A 190 -18.65 10.04 15.04
CA VAL A 190 -17.30 10.38 15.52
C VAL A 190 -17.05 9.81 16.92
N ARG A 191 -18.12 9.63 17.70
CA ARG A 191 -18.06 9.10 19.09
C ARG A 191 -18.22 7.59 19.19
N PHE A 192 -18.24 6.89 18.06
CA PHE A 192 -18.36 5.44 18.06
C PHE A 192 -17.13 4.81 18.70
#